data_AF-A0A1V6ECE0-F1
#
_entry.id   AF-A0A1V6ECE0-F1
#
_cell.length_a   1.000
_cell.length_b   1.000
_cell.length_c   1.000
_cell.angle_alpha   90.00
_cell.angle_beta   90.00
_cell.angle_gamma   90.00
#
_symmetry.space_group_name_H-M   'P 1'
#
loop_
_entity.id
_entity.type
_entity.pdbx_description
1 polymer ?
#
loop_
_entity_poly.entity_id
_entity_poly.type
_entity_poly.pdbx_seq_one_letter_code
_entity_poly.pdbx_strand_id
1 'polypeptide(L)'
;MALGGEVVVGYAVAIKERFGQETFVMAYANDVLSYIPTEDVLAGGGYEGQSAQMIYGLPAPWASGIEARILGEVDARVNALAQ
;
A
#
# COMPACT_ATOMS: atom_id res chain seq x y z
N MET A 1 -8.00 3.41 -8.72
CA MET A 1 -7.36 2.32 -7.96
C MET A 1 -7.88 2.32 -6.53
N ALA A 2 -8.32 1.16 -6.04
CA ALA A 2 -8.81 1.00 -4.67
C ALA A 2 -7.89 0.03 -3.93
N LEU A 3 -7.38 0.44 -2.77
CA LEU A 3 -6.49 -0.32 -1.91
C LEU A 3 -7.16 -0.56 -0.54
N GLY A 4 -6.95 -1.75 0.03
CA GLY A 4 -7.32 -2.05 1.41
C GLY A 4 -6.29 -1.51 2.40
N GLY A 5 -6.70 -1.39 3.66
CA GLY A 5 -5.84 -0.89 4.75
C GLY A 5 -5.63 0.62 4.75
N GLU A 6 -4.85 1.07 5.74
CA GLU A 6 -4.43 2.45 5.89
C GLU A 6 -3.11 2.66 5.13
N VAL A 7 -3.19 2.86 3.81
CA VAL A 7 -1.99 3.00 2.99
C VAL A 7 -1.39 4.40 3.12
N VAL A 8 -0.06 4.49 3.20
CA VAL A 8 0.63 5.78 3.21
C VAL A 8 0.61 6.45 1.84
N VAL A 9 0.83 7.77 1.82
CA VAL A 9 0.74 8.61 0.60
C VAL A 9 1.65 8.16 -0.55
N GLY A 10 2.77 7.47 -0.24
CA GLY A 10 3.71 6.98 -1.24
C GLY A 10 3.07 6.08 -2.30
N TYR A 11 2.07 5.26 -1.94
CA TYR A 11 1.34 4.45 -2.92
C TYR A 11 0.56 5.31 -3.91
N ALA A 12 -0.07 6.39 -3.45
CA ALA A 12 -0.81 7.29 -4.35
C ALA A 12 0.13 7.98 -5.35
N VAL A 13 1.32 8.39 -4.88
CA VAL A 13 2.37 8.97 -5.74
C VAL A 13 2.83 7.94 -6.78
N ALA A 14 3.28 6.75 -6.34
CA ALA A 14 3.78 5.70 -7.23
C ALA A 14 2.75 5.27 -8.28
N ILE A 15 1.47 5.14 -7.89
CA ILE A 15 0.39 4.76 -8.80
C ILE A 15 0.12 5.87 -9.83
N LYS A 16 0.09 7.14 -9.41
CA LYS A 16 -0.10 8.27 -10.33
C LYS A 16 1.07 8.48 -11.28
N GLU A 17 2.29 8.20 -10.85
CA GLU A 17 3.48 8.19 -11.73
C GLU A 17 3.39 7.11 -12.81
N ARG A 18 2.82 5.94 -12.48
CA ARG A 18 2.66 4.80 -13.41
C ARG A 18 1.51 4.99 -14.41
N PHE A 19 0.36 5.47 -13.95
CA PHE A 19 -0.89 5.46 -14.73
C PHE A 19 -1.45 6.86 -15.05
N GLY A 20 -0.75 7.92 -14.64
CA GLY A 20 -1.11 9.31 -14.91
C GLY A 20 -1.79 10.01 -13.74
N GLN A 21 -1.66 11.35 -13.70
CA GLN A 21 -2.10 12.20 -12.59
C GLN A 21 -3.62 12.19 -12.36
N GLU A 22 -4.40 11.95 -13.41
CA GLU A 22 -5.86 11.79 -13.36
C GLU A 22 -6.31 10.49 -12.67
N THR A 23 -5.38 9.58 -12.36
CA THR A 23 -5.70 8.35 -11.64
C THR A 23 -6.23 8.68 -10.25
N PHE A 24 -7.50 8.35 -10.02
CA PHE A 24 -8.11 8.41 -8.70
C PHE A 24 -7.63 7.22 -7.86
N VAL A 25 -7.03 7.49 -6.70
CA VAL A 25 -6.53 6.48 -5.76
C VAL A 25 -7.29 6.64 -4.45
N MET A 26 -7.86 5.55 -3.95
CA MET A 26 -8.52 5.49 -2.65
C MET A 26 -8.00 4.33 -1.80
N ALA A 27 -7.93 4.57 -0.50
CA ALA A 27 -7.57 3.59 0.53
C ALA A 27 -8.82 3.18 1.34
N TYR A 28 -8.65 2.36 2.38
CA TYR A 28 -9.76 1.87 3.22
C TYR A 28 -10.87 1.17 2.43
N ALA A 29 -10.53 0.58 1.28
CA ALA A 29 -11.49 -0.12 0.44
C ALA A 29 -11.50 -1.61 0.76
N ASN A 30 -12.70 -2.19 0.86
CA ASN A 30 -12.98 -3.61 1.08
C ASN A 30 -12.54 -4.20 2.43
N ASP A 31 -11.36 -3.84 2.96
CA ASP A 31 -10.84 -4.35 4.23
C ASP A 31 -9.84 -3.36 4.87
N VAL A 32 -9.66 -3.45 6.19
CA VAL A 32 -8.71 -2.64 6.97
C VAL A 32 -7.90 -3.53 7.89
N LEU A 33 -6.78 -4.02 7.35
CA LEU A 33 -5.92 -4.99 8.03
C LEU A 33 -4.82 -4.35 8.90
N SER A 34 -4.29 -3.18 8.50
CA SER A 34 -3.39 -2.32 9.28
C SER A 34 -2.99 -1.09 8.44
N TYR A 35 -2.08 -0.26 8.97
CA TYR A 35 -1.23 0.60 8.15
C TYR A 35 -0.36 -0.20 7.19
N ILE A 36 -0.27 0.27 5.95
CA ILE A 36 0.55 -0.32 4.89
C ILE A 36 1.63 0.69 4.48
N PRO A 37 2.91 0.44 4.84
CA PRO A 37 4.01 1.34 4.57
C PRO A 37 4.57 1.15 3.15
N THR A 38 5.27 2.17 2.64
CA THR A 38 6.30 1.99 1.59
C THR A 38 7.57 1.39 2.20
N GLU A 39 8.53 0.94 1.38
CA GLU A 39 9.81 0.42 1.89
C GLU A 39 10.56 1.47 2.72
N ASP A 40 10.52 2.75 2.32
CA ASP A 40 11.15 3.83 3.07
C ASP A 40 10.51 4.04 4.45
N VAL A 41 9.16 3.98 4.53
CA VAL A 41 8.45 4.09 5.80
C VAL A 41 8.69 2.85 6.67
N LEU A 42 8.72 1.66 6.06
CA LEU A 42 9.04 0.41 6.75
C LEU A 42 10.45 0.44 7.34
N ALA A 43 11.44 0.88 6.56
CA ALA A 43 12.84 1.02 7.00
C ALA A 43 13.00 2.12 8.06
N GLY A 44 12.25 3.20 7.96
CA GLY A 44 12.21 4.28 8.94
C GLY A 44 11.53 3.89 10.27
N GLY A 45 10.68 2.86 10.26
CA GLY A 45 9.97 2.37 11.43
C GLY A 45 8.85 3.33 11.89
N GLY A 46 8.74 3.54 13.21
CA GLY A 46 7.73 4.42 13.78
C GLY A 46 6.32 3.83 13.75
N TYR A 47 5.30 4.70 13.78
CA TYR A 47 3.93 4.25 13.94
C TYR A 47 3.45 3.46 12.72
N GLU A 48 3.53 4.05 11.52
CA GLU A 48 3.04 3.43 10.28
C GLU A 48 3.91 2.25 9.81
N GLY A 49 5.22 2.30 10.07
CA GLY A 49 6.18 1.29 9.61
C GLY A 49 6.41 0.12 10.55
N GLN A 50 6.18 0.27 11.86
CA GLN A 50 6.57 -0.73 12.86
C GLN A 50 5.51 -1.08 13.89
N SER A 51 4.81 -0.09 14.47
CA SER A 51 4.01 -0.34 15.69
C SER A 51 2.51 -0.41 15.48
N ALA A 52 1.96 0.22 14.44
CA ALA A 52 0.51 0.24 14.20
C ALA A 52 -0.07 -1.17 14.00
N GLN A 53 0.70 -2.10 13.45
CA GLN A 53 0.32 -3.49 13.22
C GLN A 53 -0.14 -4.17 14.53
N MET A 54 0.45 -3.81 15.68
CA MET A 54 0.10 -4.37 16.98
C MET A 54 -1.33 -4.03 17.41
N ILE A 55 -1.83 -2.82 17.12
CA ILE A 55 -3.22 -2.45 17.48
C ILE A 55 -4.25 -3.22 16.65
N TYR A 56 -3.83 -3.72 15.49
CA TYR A 56 -4.59 -4.60 14.60
C TYR A 56 -4.40 -6.09 14.93
N GLY A 57 -3.73 -6.43 16.04
CA GLY A 57 -3.48 -7.80 16.46
C GLY A 57 -2.40 -8.54 15.67
N LEU A 58 -1.62 -7.82 14.85
CA LEU A 58 -0.49 -8.37 14.11
C LEU A 58 0.81 -8.18 14.93
N PRO A 59 1.54 -9.25 15.28
CA PRO A 59 2.62 -9.19 16.27
C PRO A 59 3.96 -8.66 15.72
N ALA A 60 4.03 -8.32 14.44
CA ALA A 60 5.26 -7.92 13.77
C ALA A 60 4.98 -6.88 12.67
N PRO A 61 6.00 -6.08 12.29
CA PRO A 61 5.95 -5.24 11.10
C PRO A 61 5.76 -6.06 9.83
N TRP A 62 5.43 -5.38 8.74
CA TRP A 62 5.45 -6.00 7.41
C TRP A 62 6.85 -6.50 7.04
N ALA A 63 6.90 -7.58 6.26
CA ALA A 63 8.16 -8.02 5.66
C ALA A 63 8.59 -7.02 4.57
N SER A 64 9.90 -6.83 4.41
CA SER A 64 10.46 -6.05 3.29
C SER A 64 9.99 -6.59 1.95
N GLY A 65 9.80 -5.70 0.99
CA GLY A 65 9.24 -6.00 -0.34
C GLY A 65 7.72 -5.97 -0.39
N ILE A 66 7.05 -5.56 0.69
CA ILE A 66 5.59 -5.40 0.73
C ILE A 66 5.12 -4.37 -0.30
N GLU A 67 5.85 -3.26 -0.47
CA GLU A 67 5.49 -2.21 -1.43
C GLU A 67 5.55 -2.73 -2.86
N ALA A 68 6.66 -3.36 -3.23
CA ALA A 68 6.84 -3.94 -4.56
C ALA A 68 5.78 -5.00 -4.87
N ARG A 69 5.41 -5.80 -3.87
CA ARG A 69 4.35 -6.82 -4.03
C ARG A 69 2.98 -6.19 -4.30
N ILE A 70 2.62 -5.15 -3.55
CA ILE A 70 1.34 -4.46 -3.72
C ILE A 70 1.30 -3.72 -5.07
N LEU A 71 2.37 -3.00 -5.43
CA LEU A 71 2.46 -2.32 -6.72
C LEU A 71 2.44 -3.30 -7.90
N GLY A 72 3.03 -4.48 -7.75
CA GLY A 72 2.95 -5.55 -8.75
C GLY A 72 1.51 -6.06 -8.95
N GLU A 73 0.74 -6.23 -7.88
CA GLU A 73 -0.68 -6.58 -7.99
C GLU A 73 -1.52 -5.46 -8.62
N VAL A 74 -1.18 -4.20 -8.34
CA VAL A 74 -1.78 -3.04 -8.99
C VAL A 74 -1.56 -3.08 -10.51
N ASP A 75 -0.31 -3.28 -10.95
CA ASP A 75 0.03 -3.42 -12.36
C ASP A 75 -0.76 -4.58 -13.00
N ALA A 76 -0.82 -5.73 -12.32
CA ALA A 76 -1.54 -6.90 -12.79
C ALA A 76 -3.05 -6.65 -12.95
N ARG A 77 -3.69 -5.93 -12.01
CA ARG A 77 -5.13 -5.58 -12.11
C ARG A 77 -5.42 -4.61 -13.25
N VAL A 78 -4.55 -3.64 -13.49
CA VAL A 78 -4.70 -2.71 -14.62
C VAL A 78 -4.55 -3.46 -15.94
N ASN A 79 -3.53 -4.30 -16.08
CA ASN A 79 -3.29 -5.09 -17.28
C ASN A 79 -4.43 -6.07 -17.61
N ALA A 80 -5.08 -6.64 -16.58
CA ALA A 80 -6.21 -7.53 -16.77
C ALA A 80 -7.47 -6.83 -17.32
N LEU A 81 -7.60 -5.52 -17.15
CA LEU A 81 -8.71 -4.71 -17.69
C LEU A 81 -8.44 -4.19 -19.12
N ALA A 82 -7.18 -4.24 -19.56
CA ALA A 82 -6.76 -3.79 -20.89
C ALA A 82 -6.86 -4.90 -21.97
N GLN A 83 -7.25 -6.11 -21.58
CA GLN A 83 -7.53 -7.26 -22.46
C GLN A 83 -9.03 -7.39 -22.71
#